data_AF-A0A5N9HF27-F1
#
_entry.id   AF-A0A5N9HF27-F1
#
_cell.length_a   1.000
_cell.length_b   1.000
_cell.length_c   1.000
_cell.angle_alpha   90.00
_cell.angle_beta   90.00
_cell.angle_gamma   90.00
#
_symmetry.space_group_name_H-M   'P 1'
#
loop_
_entity.id
_entity.type
_entity.pdbx_description
1 polymer ?
#
loop_
_entity_poly.entity_id
_entity_poly.type
_entity_poly.pdbx_seq_one_letter_code
_entity_poly.pdbx_strand_id
1 'polypeptide(L)'
;MLHILTTDWGVGESKAAGGQGGRTTAQTGDATWIHTHDTAMWTNASGDFVAEASAATSVGGLGKYEWSSDQMNADVQAWLDDAATNFGWILIGNENKIKTANRFDTMESSESAWPTLTIEFTP
;
A
#
# COMPACT_ATOMS: atom_id res chain seq x y z
N MET A 1 5.30 -4.92 6.41
CA MET A 1 4.82 -4.00 7.45
C MET A 1 3.91 -3.01 6.79
N LEU A 2 2.86 -2.61 7.47
CA LEU A 2 1.87 -1.65 7.00
C LEU A 2 2.25 -0.28 7.58
N HIS A 3 2.32 0.77 6.76
CA HIS A 3 2.69 2.12 7.18
C HIS A 3 1.72 3.15 6.61
N ILE A 4 1.43 4.23 7.34
CA ILE A 4 0.57 5.32 6.83
C ILE A 4 1.30 6.06 5.71
N LEU A 5 0.64 6.24 4.56
CA LEU A 5 1.07 7.18 3.52
C LEU A 5 0.70 8.61 3.91
N THR A 6 1.61 9.54 3.67
CA THR A 6 1.47 10.95 4.07
C THR A 6 1.35 11.90 2.89
N THR A 7 1.51 11.39 1.68
CA THR A 7 1.41 12.13 0.43
C THR A 7 0.43 11.40 -0.48
N ASP A 8 -0.43 12.16 -1.14
CA ASP A 8 -1.36 11.66 -2.15
C ASP A 8 -0.62 10.97 -3.31
N TRP A 9 -1.22 9.94 -3.89
CA TRP A 9 -0.59 9.09 -4.89
C TRP A 9 -1.62 8.54 -5.88
N GLY A 10 -1.15 8.17 -7.06
CA GLY A 10 -2.02 7.76 -8.16
C GLY A 10 -1.93 6.29 -8.52
N VAL A 11 -2.97 5.83 -9.21
CA VAL A 11 -3.04 4.54 -9.89
C VAL A 11 -3.19 4.82 -11.38
N GLY A 12 -2.37 4.15 -12.21
CA GLY A 12 -2.50 4.16 -13.68
C GLY A 12 -2.73 2.75 -14.22
N GLU A 13 -2.84 2.64 -15.55
CA GLU A 13 -3.15 1.37 -16.24
C GLU A 13 -1.89 0.55 -16.60
N SER A 14 -0.71 0.95 -16.09
CA SER A 14 0.53 0.29 -16.48
C SER A 14 0.59 -1.16 -15.99
N LYS A 15 0.97 -2.06 -16.91
CA LYS A 15 1.01 -3.50 -16.62
C LYS A 15 2.34 -4.11 -17.04
N ALA A 16 3.23 -4.30 -16.08
CA ALA A 16 4.52 -4.92 -16.33
C ALA A 16 4.42 -6.44 -16.59
N ALA A 17 5.31 -6.93 -17.45
CA ALA A 17 5.47 -8.36 -17.72
C ALA A 17 5.97 -9.13 -16.48
N GLY A 18 5.91 -10.46 -16.53
CA GLY A 18 6.43 -11.31 -15.45
C GLY A 18 5.61 -11.25 -14.16
N GLY A 19 4.27 -11.09 -14.27
CA GLY A 19 3.39 -10.97 -13.11
C GLY A 19 3.59 -9.66 -12.36
N GLN A 20 3.74 -8.55 -13.08
CA GLN A 20 3.96 -7.19 -12.56
C GLN A 20 5.31 -6.94 -11.86
N GLY A 21 6.23 -7.91 -11.81
CA GLY A 21 7.59 -7.71 -11.27
C GLY A 21 8.62 -7.18 -12.29
N GLY A 22 8.24 -7.07 -13.57
CA GLY A 22 9.08 -6.53 -14.63
C GLY A 22 9.10 -5.00 -14.66
N ARG A 23 9.80 -4.44 -15.65
CA ARG A 23 9.73 -3.01 -15.98
C ARG A 23 8.67 -2.78 -17.05
N THR A 24 8.01 -1.62 -16.99
CA THR A 24 7.15 -1.11 -18.06
C THR A 24 7.28 0.41 -18.13
N THR A 25 6.79 1.01 -19.22
CA THR A 25 6.67 2.47 -19.32
C THR A 25 5.53 2.92 -18.40
N ALA A 26 5.81 3.90 -17.54
CA ALA A 26 4.78 4.55 -16.72
C ALA A 26 3.81 5.34 -17.60
N GLN A 27 2.55 5.34 -17.21
CA GLN A 27 1.43 6.04 -17.81
C GLN A 27 0.95 7.15 -16.86
N THR A 28 0.08 8.02 -17.38
CA THR A 28 -0.59 9.04 -16.58
C THR A 28 -1.26 8.41 -15.37
N GLY A 29 -1.09 9.01 -14.20
CA GLY A 29 -1.59 8.54 -12.93
C GLY A 29 -0.70 7.52 -12.21
N ASP A 30 0.31 6.91 -12.83
CA ASP A 30 1.15 5.91 -12.13
C ASP A 30 2.01 6.52 -11.01
N ALA A 31 1.91 5.95 -9.82
CA ALA A 31 2.97 6.05 -8.84
C ALA A 31 4.21 5.27 -9.31
N THR A 32 5.38 5.88 -9.21
CA THR A 32 6.68 5.27 -9.52
C THR A 32 7.63 5.44 -8.33
N TRP A 33 8.86 4.94 -8.46
CA TRP A 33 9.89 5.13 -7.44
C TRP A 33 10.18 6.61 -7.09
N ILE A 34 9.98 7.51 -8.06
CA ILE A 34 10.29 8.94 -7.94
C ILE A 34 9.04 9.82 -7.93
N HIS A 35 7.98 9.42 -8.64
CA HIS A 35 6.75 10.21 -8.78
C HIS A 35 5.61 9.64 -7.95
N THR A 36 4.84 10.51 -7.30
CA THR A 36 3.60 10.16 -6.58
C THR A 36 2.46 9.87 -7.56
N HIS A 37 2.36 10.72 -8.59
CA HIS A 37 1.51 10.63 -9.76
C HIS A 37 1.98 11.66 -10.79
N ASP A 38 1.83 11.38 -12.09
CA ASP A 38 2.12 12.31 -13.18
C ASP A 38 3.48 13.04 -13.04
N THR A 39 3.47 14.33 -12.69
CA THR A 39 4.66 15.18 -12.53
C THR A 39 5.02 15.47 -11.08
N ALA A 40 4.18 15.09 -10.12
CA ALA A 40 4.44 15.25 -8.70
C ALA A 40 5.44 14.19 -8.21
N MET A 41 6.29 14.56 -7.26
CA MET A 41 7.38 13.72 -6.76
C MET A 41 7.21 13.40 -5.28
N TRP A 42 7.69 12.23 -4.89
CA TRP A 42 7.88 11.91 -3.48
C TRP A 42 8.98 12.80 -2.88
N THR A 43 8.86 13.12 -1.59
CA THR A 43 9.96 13.75 -0.85
C THR A 43 11.10 12.75 -0.67
N ASN A 44 10.76 11.50 -0.35
CA ASN A 44 11.69 10.38 -0.27
C ASN A 44 11.41 9.39 -1.41
N ALA A 45 12.44 9.09 -2.20
CA ALA A 45 12.31 8.03 -3.19
C ALA A 45 11.92 6.73 -2.50
N SER A 46 10.95 5.99 -3.08
CA SER A 46 10.21 4.85 -2.48
C SER A 46 8.91 5.19 -1.75
N GLY A 47 8.52 6.45 -1.62
CA GLY A 47 7.25 6.86 -1.00
C GLY A 47 7.43 7.68 0.28
N ASP A 48 6.43 8.52 0.59
CA ASP A 48 6.37 9.32 1.81
C ASP A 48 5.42 8.66 2.83
N PHE A 49 6.00 8.05 3.86
CA PHE A 49 5.24 7.30 4.86
C PHE A 49 5.80 7.50 6.28
N VAL A 50 4.97 7.21 7.28
CA VAL A 50 5.38 7.21 8.70
C VAL A 50 6.25 5.98 8.96
N ALA A 51 7.45 6.20 9.49
CA ALA A 51 8.42 5.12 9.71
C ALA A 51 7.94 4.06 10.71
N GLU A 52 7.14 4.47 11.71
CA GLU A 52 6.48 3.53 12.62
C GLU A 52 5.42 2.72 11.86
N ALA A 53 5.44 1.41 12.02
CA ALA A 53 4.49 0.55 11.33
C ALA A 53 3.14 0.56 12.06
N SER A 54 2.07 0.74 11.31
CA SER A 54 0.70 0.51 11.77
C SER A 54 0.51 -0.94 12.19
N ALA A 55 1.02 -1.89 11.42
CA ALA A 55 0.96 -3.31 11.78
C ALA A 55 2.06 -4.12 11.07
N ALA A 56 2.36 -5.30 11.63
CA ALA A 56 3.30 -6.23 11.04
C ALA A 56 2.76 -7.66 11.07
N THR A 57 2.84 -8.33 9.92
CA THR A 57 2.48 -9.73 9.74
C THR A 57 3.57 -10.42 8.92
N SER A 58 3.90 -11.65 9.30
CA SER A 58 4.84 -12.48 8.53
C SER A 58 4.14 -13.04 7.30
N VAL A 59 4.56 -12.60 6.11
CA VAL A 59 4.08 -13.11 4.81
C VAL A 59 5.02 -14.19 4.31
N GLY A 60 4.47 -15.35 3.99
CA GLY A 60 5.18 -16.52 3.49
C GLY A 60 4.68 -16.96 2.11
N GLY A 61 4.24 -18.22 1.99
CA GLY A 61 3.74 -18.77 0.73
C GLY A 61 2.42 -18.17 0.25
N LEU A 62 1.78 -18.81 -0.73
CA LEU A 62 0.47 -18.36 -1.23
C LEU A 62 -0.60 -18.51 -0.14
N GLY A 63 -1.40 -17.47 0.06
CA GLY A 63 -2.46 -17.47 1.06
C GLY A 63 -3.05 -16.08 1.30
N LYS A 64 -4.07 -16.03 2.16
CA LYS A 64 -4.62 -14.78 2.71
C LYS A 64 -3.83 -14.39 3.94
N TYR A 65 -3.58 -13.10 4.10
CA TYR A 65 -2.84 -12.52 5.21
C TYR A 65 -3.66 -11.38 5.82
N GLU A 66 -3.54 -11.22 7.12
CA GLU A 66 -4.27 -10.22 7.89
C GLU A 66 -3.28 -9.37 8.66
N TRP A 67 -3.58 -8.07 8.76
CA TRP A 67 -2.87 -7.11 9.59
C TRP A 67 -3.88 -6.55 10.58
N SER A 68 -3.51 -6.53 11.86
CA SER A 68 -4.32 -5.99 12.94
C SER A 68 -3.43 -5.54 14.08
N SER A 69 -3.75 -4.40 14.68
CA SER A 69 -3.06 -3.82 15.82
C SER A 69 -3.88 -2.67 16.41
N ASP A 70 -3.54 -2.25 17.63
CA ASP A 70 -4.11 -1.03 18.22
C ASP A 70 -3.76 0.23 17.42
N GLN A 71 -2.59 0.25 16.77
CA GLN A 71 -2.18 1.38 15.95
C GLN A 71 -3.03 1.52 14.68
N MET A 72 -3.43 0.41 14.03
CA MET A 72 -4.37 0.48 12.90
C MET A 72 -5.72 1.07 13.32
N ASN A 73 -6.19 0.78 14.54
CA ASN A 73 -7.41 1.39 15.07
C ASN A 73 -7.24 2.91 15.24
N ALA A 74 -6.08 3.34 15.76
CA ALA A 74 -5.76 4.76 15.91
C ALA A 74 -5.66 5.48 14.55
N ASP A 75 -5.07 4.84 13.54
CA ASP A 75 -4.98 5.39 12.18
C ASP A 75 -6.37 5.61 11.58
N VAL A 76 -7.26 4.61 11.68
CA VAL A 76 -8.64 4.70 11.19
C VAL A 76 -9.44 5.76 11.94
N GLN A 77 -9.26 5.87 13.26
CA GLN A 77 -9.89 6.92 14.05
C GLN A 77 -9.40 8.32 13.62
N ALA A 78 -8.10 8.48 13.36
CA ALA A 78 -7.55 9.75 12.89
C ALA A 78 -8.11 10.14 11.51
N TRP A 79 -8.31 9.17 10.60
CA TRP A 79 -8.95 9.42 9.30
C TRP A 79 -10.44 9.75 9.42
N LEU A 80 -11.12 9.24 10.43
CA LEU A 80 -12.51 9.62 10.72
C LEU A 80 -12.58 11.06 11.24
N ASP A 81 -11.63 11.44 12.08
CA ASP A 81 -11.54 12.78 12.67
C ASP A 81 -11.09 13.84 11.63
N ASP A 82 -10.21 13.48 10.70
CA ASP A 82 -9.80 14.31 9.56
C ASP A 82 -9.58 13.49 8.28
N ALA A 83 -10.65 13.38 7.48
CA ALA A 83 -10.65 12.62 6.23
C ALA A 83 -9.67 13.14 5.18
N ALA A 84 -9.24 14.41 5.25
CA ALA A 84 -8.29 14.98 4.29
C ALA A 84 -6.87 14.41 4.46
N THR A 85 -6.59 13.71 5.57
CA THR A 85 -5.30 13.07 5.86
C THR A 85 -5.23 11.62 5.40
N ASN A 86 -6.32 11.06 4.88
CA ASN A 86 -6.38 9.66 4.49
C ASN A 86 -5.85 9.44 3.06
N PHE A 87 -4.57 9.06 2.98
CA PHE A 87 -3.93 8.56 1.74
C PHE A 87 -3.76 7.04 1.74
N GLY A 88 -4.36 6.36 2.73
CA GLY A 88 -4.26 4.93 2.95
C GLY A 88 -2.94 4.47 3.55
N TRP A 89 -2.68 3.17 3.40
CA TRP A 89 -1.47 2.53 3.86
C TRP A 89 -0.62 2.00 2.70
N ILE A 90 0.69 1.94 2.91
CA ILE A 90 1.64 1.21 2.07
C ILE A 90 2.11 -0.07 2.77
N LEU A 91 2.20 -1.17 2.02
CA LEU A 91 2.73 -2.44 2.50
C LEU A 91 4.19 -2.60 2.04
N ILE A 92 5.12 -2.56 2.99
CA ILE A 92 6.56 -2.65 2.74
C ILE A 92 7.10 -4.02 3.17
N GLY A 93 7.77 -4.71 2.24
CA GLY A 93 8.42 -6.00 2.48
C GLY A 93 9.80 -5.86 3.13
N ASN A 94 10.52 -6.97 3.25
CA ASN A 94 11.92 -6.91 3.64
C ASN A 94 12.79 -6.49 2.44
N GLU A 95 13.29 -5.26 2.45
CA GLU A 95 14.11 -4.70 1.38
C GLU A 95 15.62 -4.95 1.56
N ASN A 96 16.03 -5.56 2.67
CA ASN A 96 17.43 -5.90 2.96
C ASN A 96 17.87 -7.25 2.37
N LYS A 97 16.96 -7.97 1.71
CA LYS A 97 17.21 -9.27 1.09
C LYS A 97 16.83 -9.24 -0.38
N ILE A 98 17.55 -10.00 -1.17
CA ILE A 98 17.32 -10.12 -2.61
C ILE A 98 16.11 -11.05 -2.85
N LYS A 99 15.22 -10.69 -3.77
CA LYS A 99 14.03 -11.49 -4.19
C LYS A 99 13.02 -11.77 -3.06
N THR A 100 12.56 -10.73 -2.40
CA THR A 100 11.53 -10.79 -1.33
C THR A 100 10.15 -10.29 -1.76
N ALA A 101 9.98 -9.97 -3.04
CA ALA A 101 8.72 -9.46 -3.57
C ALA A 101 7.59 -10.49 -3.44
N ASN A 102 6.46 -10.04 -2.91
CA ASN A 102 5.20 -10.79 -2.88
C ASN A 102 4.15 -10.01 -3.67
N ARG A 103 3.29 -10.73 -4.39
CA ARG A 103 2.17 -10.14 -5.12
C ARG A 103 0.89 -10.32 -4.33
N PHE A 104 0.15 -9.23 -4.15
CA PHE A 104 -1.20 -9.24 -3.61
C PHE A 104 -2.20 -8.91 -4.72
N ASP A 105 -3.42 -9.41 -4.58
CA ASP A 105 -4.52 -9.09 -5.49
C ASP A 105 -5.02 -7.66 -5.26
N THR A 106 -5.63 -7.08 -6.29
CA THR A 106 -6.18 -5.70 -6.28
C THR A 106 -7.70 -5.73 -6.44
N MET A 107 -8.35 -4.58 -6.38
CA MET A 107 -9.78 -4.46 -6.70
C MET A 107 -10.12 -4.82 -8.17
N GLU A 108 -9.12 -4.95 -9.04
CA GLU A 108 -9.30 -5.39 -10.43
C GLU A 108 -9.30 -6.93 -10.57
N SER A 109 -9.05 -7.67 -9.48
CA SER A 109 -9.14 -9.13 -9.46
C SER A 109 -10.59 -9.61 -9.27
N SER A 110 -10.79 -10.92 -9.13
CA SER A 110 -12.08 -11.48 -8.71
C SER A 110 -12.47 -11.01 -7.31
N GLU A 111 -13.76 -10.75 -7.08
CA GLU A 111 -14.30 -10.22 -5.81
C GLU A 111 -13.89 -11.02 -4.57
N SER A 112 -13.77 -12.35 -4.68
CA SER A 112 -13.38 -13.24 -3.58
C SER A 112 -11.93 -13.06 -3.10
N ALA A 113 -11.12 -12.31 -3.86
CA ALA A 113 -9.70 -12.04 -3.62
C ALA A 113 -9.40 -10.56 -3.35
N TRP A 114 -10.41 -9.68 -3.36
CA TRP A 114 -10.20 -8.27 -3.08
C TRP A 114 -9.59 -8.05 -1.69
N PRO A 115 -8.66 -7.09 -1.54
CA PRO A 115 -8.25 -6.59 -0.23
C PRO A 115 -9.45 -5.97 0.50
N THR A 116 -9.58 -6.27 1.78
CA THR A 116 -10.71 -5.80 2.62
C THR A 116 -10.21 -5.18 3.91
N LEU A 117 -10.79 -4.04 4.30
CA LEU A 117 -10.67 -3.47 5.64
C LEU A 117 -11.96 -3.74 6.41
N THR A 118 -11.87 -4.51 7.48
CA THR A 118 -13.00 -4.80 8.38
C THR A 118 -12.87 -3.94 9.63
N ILE A 119 -13.93 -3.19 9.96
CA ILE A 119 -13.99 -2.32 11.14
C ILE A 119 -15.15 -2.79 12.02
N GLU A 120 -14.85 -3.21 13.24
CA GLU A 120 -15.84 -3.46 14.28
C GLU A 120 -15.83 -2.27 15.24
N PHE A 121 -16.97 -1.60 15.40
CA PHE A 121 -17.08 -0.43 16.27
C PHE A 121 -18.29 -0.54 17.21
N THR A 122 -18.19 0.14 18.35
CA THR A 122 -19.32 0.35 19.26
C THR A 122 -19.80 1.79 19.12
N PRO A 123 -21.12 2.03 18.93
CA PRO A 123 -21.67 3.39 18.84
C PRO A 123 -21.50 4.22 20.11
#